data_AF-A0A416A9T1-F1
#
_entry.id   AF-A0A416A9T1-F1
#
_cell.length_a   1.000
_cell.length_b   1.000
_cell.length_c   1.000
_cell.angle_alpha   90.00
_cell.angle_beta   90.00
_cell.angle_gamma   90.00
#
_symmetry.space_group_name_H-M   'P 1'
#
loop_
_entity.id
_entity.type
_entity.pdbx_description
1 polymer ?
#
loop_
_entity_poly.entity_id
_entity_poly.type
_entity_poly.pdbx_seq_one_letter_code
_entity_poly.pdbx_strand_id
1 'polypeptide(L)'
;MKRFFLIAGLALLTLGSTSLAQSAYFSNSKEWLRKAEACRPELSYQTISPARTVRSVQDAKAFQGWRMEDAGSTDILFNEPFKKHPSITLDFGNHYTGFLTFSIKPFGLVAADAPVRLKFTFAEVPGELNTPLEPYKGGLARSWVQDEIVTITSVPHEMTIPRRLSGRYLKIELLGISGSFDFVFDKLTFKAQTSVTNEAPALASTTEPLIQDIYKVGLNTLKECMQTVYEDGPKRDRRLWIGDLYLEALANAYTFKNHELTKHCLYLLAAFANDEGLLHATLLEKPQPHPQYGTHTLDYCLIYNVALLEYLKETGDTETAADLWPVAVRQIKLALRQFSPDWIYDMDKQPQYWLVFDWKDGYDRQASMQGLTIFALQHSYELAKRLGKEKEAGEWLTIAGKMQKAARRHFYDKTLGVMVSGKDRQVSYLSQVWMILSNTLSKKEGAKAMATVMSMPDACYPGCPYAYHYVIEALLQCGMPQEARNLITGYWGSMVKRGADTFWEVYDPNNDYLSPYGFFVINSYCHAWSCTPVYFINKYPEIFQK
;
A
#
# COMPACT_ATOMS: atom_id res chain seq x y z
N MET A 1 1.64 63.39 44.54
CA MET A 1 2.66 62.51 43.96
C MET A 1 2.01 61.22 43.50
N LYS A 2 2.02 60.98 42.17
CA LYS A 2 1.88 59.71 41.42
C LYS A 2 1.07 58.56 42.05
N ARG A 3 -0.01 58.14 41.36
CA ARG A 3 -0.20 56.73 41.00
C ARG A 3 -0.91 56.65 39.66
N PHE A 4 -0.19 56.10 38.68
CA PHE A 4 -0.61 55.89 37.31
C PHE A 4 -1.65 54.77 37.23
N PHE A 5 -2.61 54.96 36.34
CA PHE A 5 -3.47 53.92 35.78
C PHE A 5 -2.61 52.81 35.16
N LEU A 6 -2.96 51.54 35.42
CA LEU A 6 -2.73 50.48 34.44
C LEU A 6 -3.99 49.62 34.41
N ILE A 7 -4.73 49.76 33.31
CA ILE A 7 -5.92 48.98 32.97
C ILE A 7 -5.46 47.59 32.56
N ALA A 8 -6.16 46.58 33.07
CA ALA A 8 -6.00 45.18 32.72
C ALA A 8 -6.30 44.95 31.23
N GLY A 9 -5.30 44.51 30.48
CA GLY A 9 -5.47 43.91 29.16
C GLY A 9 -5.09 42.43 29.25
N LEU A 10 -6.05 41.57 29.52
CA LEU A 10 -5.89 40.13 29.35
C LEU A 10 -5.92 39.86 27.84
N ALA A 11 -4.74 39.86 27.21
CA ALA A 11 -4.62 39.33 25.86
C ALA A 11 -4.75 37.80 25.95
N LEU A 12 -5.97 37.29 25.77
CA LEU A 12 -6.17 35.93 25.29
C LEU A 12 -5.51 35.85 23.90
N LEU A 13 -4.27 35.38 23.86
CA LEU A 13 -3.72 34.77 22.67
C LEU A 13 -4.53 33.49 22.42
N THR A 14 -5.67 33.65 21.76
CA THR A 14 -6.23 32.58 20.95
C THR A 14 -5.15 32.25 19.91
N LEU A 15 -4.37 31.20 20.17
CA LEU A 15 -3.72 30.47 19.09
C LEU A 15 -4.87 29.99 18.21
N GLY A 16 -5.21 30.81 17.22
CA GLY A 16 -6.07 30.40 16.13
C GLY A 16 -5.45 29.14 15.56
N SER A 17 -6.17 28.03 15.71
CA SER A 17 -5.98 26.86 14.88
C SER A 17 -6.08 27.37 13.45
N THR A 18 -4.94 27.53 12.80
CA THR A 18 -4.90 27.82 11.38
C THR A 18 -5.51 26.60 10.70
N SER A 19 -6.77 26.73 10.27
CA SER A 19 -7.53 25.73 9.54
C SER A 19 -7.00 25.58 8.11
N LEU A 20 -5.70 25.33 7.97
CA LEU A 20 -4.99 25.23 6.71
C LEU A 20 -4.69 23.76 6.46
N ALA A 21 -5.69 23.06 5.93
CA ALA A 21 -5.50 21.81 5.17
C ALA A 21 -6.82 21.34 4.54
N GLN A 22 -7.97 21.62 5.16
CA GLN A 22 -9.29 21.18 4.70
C GLN A 22 -9.70 21.81 3.35
N SER A 23 -10.45 21.05 2.55
CA SER A 23 -11.01 21.50 1.27
C SER A 23 -11.85 22.75 1.44
N ALA A 24 -11.51 23.81 0.70
CA ALA A 24 -12.33 25.01 0.58
C ALA A 24 -13.50 24.83 -0.41
N TYR A 25 -13.45 23.79 -1.27
CA TYR A 25 -14.46 23.54 -2.29
C TYR A 25 -15.74 22.94 -1.71
N PHE A 26 -15.61 21.94 -0.82
CA PHE A 26 -16.76 21.29 -0.19
C PHE A 26 -17.07 21.93 1.16
N SER A 27 -18.25 22.55 1.28
CA SER A 27 -18.71 23.15 2.55
C SER A 27 -18.81 22.13 3.70
N ASN A 28 -19.00 20.85 3.39
CA ASN A 28 -19.07 19.74 4.35
C ASN A 28 -17.70 19.21 4.82
N SER A 29 -16.58 19.71 4.29
CA SER A 29 -15.24 19.18 4.59
C SER A 29 -14.93 19.08 6.10
N LYS A 30 -15.34 20.09 6.89
CA LYS A 30 -15.18 20.07 8.36
C LYS A 30 -15.94 18.92 9.02
N GLU A 31 -17.15 18.67 8.56
CA GLU A 31 -18.00 17.60 9.09
C GLU A 31 -17.46 16.23 8.67
N TRP A 32 -16.97 16.09 7.44
CA TRP A 32 -16.31 14.88 6.97
C TRP A 32 -15.05 14.57 7.77
N LEU A 33 -14.21 15.56 8.09
CA LEU A 33 -13.05 15.31 8.96
C LEU A 33 -13.47 14.88 10.37
N ARG A 34 -14.55 15.46 10.92
CA ARG A 34 -15.09 15.05 12.21
C ARG A 34 -15.60 13.61 12.18
N LYS A 35 -16.31 13.22 11.12
CA LYS A 35 -16.78 11.85 10.89
C LYS A 35 -15.60 10.88 10.69
N ALA A 36 -14.57 11.28 9.95
CA ALA A 36 -13.34 10.51 9.82
C ALA A 36 -12.73 10.24 11.19
N GLU A 37 -12.47 11.26 12.01
CA GLU A 37 -11.87 11.06 13.34
C GLU A 37 -12.73 10.18 14.25
N ALA A 38 -14.06 10.29 14.17
CA ALA A 38 -14.99 9.44 14.93
C ALA A 38 -14.94 7.95 14.52
N CYS A 39 -14.58 7.65 13.28
CA CYS A 39 -14.42 6.30 12.75
C CYS A 39 -12.97 5.78 12.82
N ARG A 40 -12.04 6.56 13.36
CA ARG A 40 -10.63 6.16 13.44
C ARG A 40 -10.50 4.89 14.28
N PRO A 41 -9.87 3.81 13.75
CA PRO A 41 -9.78 2.58 14.52
C PRO A 41 -8.78 2.72 15.67
N GLU A 42 -9.06 1.99 16.74
CA GLU A 42 -8.06 1.73 17.77
C GLU A 42 -7.05 0.68 17.28
N LEU A 43 -5.79 0.84 17.71
CA LEU A 43 -4.75 -0.15 17.42
C LEU A 43 -4.72 -1.20 18.53
N SER A 44 -4.69 -2.46 18.13
CA SER A 44 -4.33 -3.58 19.01
C SER A 44 -2.80 -3.69 19.11
N TYR A 45 -2.32 -4.25 20.22
CA TYR A 45 -0.89 -4.38 20.46
C TYR A 45 -0.54 -5.79 20.94
N GLN A 46 0.60 -6.31 20.47
CA GLN A 46 1.16 -7.58 20.90
C GLN A 46 2.65 -7.44 21.20
N THR A 47 3.10 -7.98 22.33
CA THR A 47 4.52 -8.06 22.66
C THR A 47 5.12 -9.32 22.01
N ILE A 48 6.07 -9.12 21.11
CA ILE A 48 6.79 -10.18 20.39
C ILE A 48 8.22 -10.26 20.91
N SER A 49 8.72 -11.47 21.13
CA SER A 49 10.14 -11.74 21.39
C SER A 49 10.78 -12.35 20.13
N PRO A 50 12.07 -12.12 19.87
CA PRO A 50 12.76 -12.80 18.77
C PRO A 50 12.71 -14.31 18.95
N ALA A 51 12.45 -15.04 17.86
CA ALA A 51 12.29 -16.49 17.89
C ALA A 51 13.65 -17.20 17.98
N ARG A 52 14.68 -16.66 17.32
CA ARG A 52 16.02 -17.26 17.24
C ARG A 52 17.07 -16.24 16.80
N THR A 53 18.32 -16.63 16.93
CA THR A 53 19.43 -15.97 16.25
C THR A 53 19.61 -16.54 14.86
N VAL A 54 20.08 -15.72 13.93
CA VAL A 54 20.36 -16.14 12.55
C VAL A 54 21.68 -15.59 12.04
N ARG A 55 22.24 -16.24 11.03
CA ARG A 55 23.39 -15.76 10.26
C ARG A 55 23.02 -15.57 8.80
N SER A 56 23.50 -14.48 8.19
CA SER A 56 23.35 -14.26 6.75
C SER A 56 24.31 -15.16 5.98
N VAL A 57 23.77 -15.86 4.98
CA VAL A 57 24.54 -16.72 4.07
C VAL A 57 24.29 -16.27 2.64
N GLN A 58 25.37 -16.02 1.93
CA GLN A 58 25.32 -15.71 0.50
C GLN A 58 24.93 -16.96 -0.28
N ASP A 59 23.87 -16.86 -1.06
CA ASP A 59 23.31 -17.96 -1.85
C ASP A 59 22.70 -17.40 -3.14
N ALA A 60 23.31 -17.71 -4.28
CA ALA A 60 22.89 -17.20 -5.59
C ALA A 60 21.47 -17.66 -6.00
N LYS A 61 20.90 -18.67 -5.34
CA LYS A 61 19.52 -19.13 -5.57
C LYS A 61 18.51 -18.46 -4.64
N ALA A 62 18.97 -17.81 -3.56
CA ALA A 62 18.10 -17.10 -2.64
C ALA A 62 17.68 -15.75 -3.24
N PHE A 63 16.51 -15.26 -2.83
CA PHE A 63 16.04 -13.95 -3.24
C PHE A 63 17.08 -12.89 -2.88
N GLN A 64 17.50 -12.11 -3.88
CA GLN A 64 18.54 -11.08 -3.75
C GLN A 64 19.91 -11.59 -3.29
N GLY A 65 20.17 -12.90 -3.43
CA GLY A 65 21.46 -13.50 -3.16
C GLY A 65 21.74 -13.82 -1.68
N TRP A 66 20.74 -13.69 -0.80
CA TRP A 66 20.91 -13.87 0.65
C TRP A 66 19.79 -14.69 1.27
N ARG A 67 20.17 -15.63 2.13
CA ARG A 67 19.24 -16.32 3.04
C ARG A 67 19.72 -16.23 4.48
N MET A 68 18.81 -16.48 5.40
CA MET A 68 19.09 -16.54 6.84
C MET A 68 19.16 -18.00 7.29
N GLU A 69 20.26 -18.39 7.90
CA GLU A 69 20.41 -19.70 8.55
C GLU A 69 20.19 -19.57 10.05
N ASP A 70 19.54 -20.56 10.64
CA ASP A 70 19.41 -20.69 12.09
C ASP A 70 20.80 -20.75 12.74
N ALA A 71 21.04 -19.87 13.70
CA ALA A 71 22.29 -19.78 14.46
C ALA A 71 22.11 -20.14 15.95
N GLY A 72 20.91 -20.60 16.34
CA GLY A 72 20.61 -21.08 17.68
C GLY A 72 19.83 -20.07 18.55
N SER A 73 19.91 -20.28 19.87
CA SER A 73 19.08 -19.58 20.85
C SER A 73 19.38 -18.08 20.97
N THR A 74 18.36 -17.30 21.34
CA THR A 74 18.50 -15.88 21.71
C THR A 74 19.15 -15.68 23.08
N ASP A 75 19.39 -16.75 23.84
CA ASP A 75 20.04 -16.73 25.16
C ASP A 75 21.41 -16.05 25.15
N ILE A 76 22.14 -16.08 24.03
CA ILE A 76 23.44 -15.41 23.89
C ILE A 76 23.33 -13.89 24.14
N LEU A 77 22.17 -13.30 23.87
CA LEU A 77 21.90 -11.88 24.09
C LEU A 77 21.80 -11.55 25.59
N PHE A 78 21.27 -12.50 26.37
CA PHE A 78 20.90 -12.30 27.76
C PHE A 78 21.94 -12.80 28.76
N ASN A 79 22.72 -13.80 28.35
CA ASN A 79 23.60 -14.55 29.24
C ASN A 79 25.09 -14.35 28.94
N GLU A 80 25.45 -13.80 27.79
CA GLU A 80 26.85 -13.63 27.38
C GLU A 80 27.26 -12.16 27.21
N PRO A 81 28.48 -11.79 27.64
CA PRO A 81 28.99 -10.43 27.45
C PRO A 81 29.02 -10.03 25.97
N PHE A 82 28.39 -8.90 25.63
CA PHE A 82 28.15 -8.53 24.24
C PHE A 82 29.43 -8.25 23.45
N LYS A 83 30.57 -7.88 24.07
CA LYS A 83 31.84 -7.72 23.31
C LYS A 83 32.30 -9.00 22.61
N LYS A 84 31.86 -10.18 23.06
CA LYS A 84 32.12 -11.45 22.35
C LYS A 84 31.35 -11.55 21.02
N HIS A 85 30.30 -10.77 20.88
CA HIS A 85 29.34 -10.79 19.79
C HIS A 85 29.23 -9.38 19.18
N PRO A 86 30.25 -8.90 18.43
CA PRO A 86 30.26 -7.53 17.90
C PRO A 86 29.03 -7.22 17.03
N SER A 87 28.38 -8.25 16.50
CA SER A 87 27.03 -8.16 15.95
C SER A 87 26.22 -9.42 16.23
N ILE A 88 24.91 -9.27 16.47
CA ILE A 88 23.94 -10.37 16.55
C ILE A 88 22.79 -10.06 15.60
N THR A 89 22.34 -11.06 14.84
CA THR A 89 21.11 -10.95 14.02
C THR A 89 20.03 -11.84 14.59
N LEU A 90 18.83 -11.28 14.74
CA LEU A 90 17.65 -11.91 15.30
C LEU A 90 16.59 -12.08 14.22
N ASP A 91 15.90 -13.21 14.25
CA ASP A 91 14.71 -13.48 13.43
C ASP A 91 13.49 -13.51 14.34
N PHE A 92 12.52 -12.64 14.10
CA PHE A 92 11.23 -12.63 14.80
C PHE A 92 10.29 -13.74 14.34
N GLY A 93 10.63 -14.47 13.27
CA GLY A 93 9.89 -15.59 12.72
C GLY A 93 8.74 -15.19 11.78
N ASN A 94 8.38 -13.91 11.75
CA ASN A 94 7.38 -13.32 10.86
C ASN A 94 7.66 -11.80 10.69
N HIS A 95 6.96 -11.15 9.77
CA HIS A 95 6.97 -9.70 9.61
C HIS A 95 6.09 -9.02 10.66
N TYR A 96 6.60 -7.95 11.27
CA TYR A 96 5.89 -7.16 12.28
C TYR A 96 6.14 -5.67 12.14
N THR A 97 5.15 -4.87 12.51
CA THR A 97 5.17 -3.41 12.51
C THR A 97 4.91 -2.87 13.91
N GLY A 98 5.79 -2.04 14.46
CA GLY A 98 5.73 -1.70 15.88
C GLY A 98 6.95 -0.95 16.41
N PHE A 99 7.19 -1.05 17.72
CA PHE A 99 8.28 -0.36 18.41
C PHE A 99 9.19 -1.34 19.15
N LEU A 100 10.50 -1.16 19.04
CA LEU A 100 11.48 -1.96 19.78
C LEU A 100 11.74 -1.35 21.16
N THR A 101 11.59 -2.16 22.20
CA THR A 101 12.02 -1.84 23.57
C THR A 101 13.09 -2.82 24.01
N PHE A 102 14.16 -2.32 24.60
CA PHE A 102 15.22 -3.15 25.14
C PHE A 102 15.80 -2.56 26.43
N SER A 103 16.42 -3.40 27.24
CA SER A 103 17.22 -2.96 28.38
C SER A 103 18.56 -3.67 28.42
N ILE A 104 19.57 -2.94 28.90
CA ILE A 104 20.92 -3.45 29.12
C ILE A 104 21.34 -3.22 30.56
N LYS A 105 22.20 -4.11 31.07
CA LYS A 105 22.84 -4.01 32.39
C LYS A 105 24.31 -4.44 32.33
N PRO A 106 25.15 -4.03 33.29
CA PRO A 106 26.54 -4.48 33.32
C PRO A 106 26.63 -6.00 33.45
N PHE A 107 27.60 -6.60 32.78
CA PHE A 107 27.91 -8.02 32.96
C PHE A 107 28.83 -8.17 34.18
N GLY A 108 28.32 -8.78 35.25
CA GLY A 108 29.03 -8.93 36.52
C GLY A 108 29.03 -7.65 37.38
N LEU A 109 29.96 -7.56 38.33
CA LEU A 109 30.06 -6.49 39.31
C LEU A 109 31.05 -5.39 38.87
N VAL A 110 30.94 -4.93 37.62
CA VAL A 110 31.78 -3.86 37.08
C VAL A 110 30.91 -2.66 36.73
N ALA A 111 31.30 -1.48 37.19
CA ALA A 111 30.59 -0.25 36.89
C ALA A 111 30.80 0.17 35.43
N ALA A 112 29.73 0.62 34.77
CA ALA A 112 29.85 1.26 33.47
C ALA A 112 30.48 2.65 33.61
N ASP A 113 31.68 2.83 33.07
CA ASP A 113 32.45 4.08 33.13
C ASP A 113 32.35 4.92 31.85
N ALA A 114 31.61 4.44 30.85
CA ALA A 114 31.41 5.11 29.58
C ALA A 114 30.06 4.73 28.94
N PRO A 115 29.56 5.54 27.98
CA PRO A 115 28.39 5.19 27.20
C PRO A 115 28.56 3.93 26.35
N VAL A 116 27.44 3.27 26.03
CA VAL A 116 27.37 2.18 25.04
C VAL A 116 26.69 2.70 23.78
N ARG A 117 27.35 2.54 22.62
CA ARG A 117 26.83 2.95 21.31
C ARG A 117 26.45 1.72 20.49
N LEU A 118 25.18 1.60 20.14
CA LEU A 118 24.61 0.48 19.39
C LEU A 118 23.97 0.95 18.10
N LYS A 119 24.03 0.12 17.06
CA LYS A 119 23.25 0.27 15.84
C LYS A 119 22.22 -0.86 15.72
N PHE A 120 20.99 -0.50 15.39
CA PHE A 120 19.88 -1.41 15.17
C PHE A 120 19.44 -1.28 13.71
N THR A 121 19.70 -2.30 12.89
CA THR A 121 19.24 -2.35 11.50
C THR A 121 18.07 -3.32 11.38
N PHE A 122 16.90 -2.79 11.02
CA PHE A 122 15.68 -3.56 10.77
C PHE A 122 15.50 -3.81 9.27
N ALA A 123 15.12 -5.03 8.94
CA ALA A 123 14.92 -5.47 7.57
C ALA A 123 13.68 -6.34 7.42
N GLU A 124 12.99 -6.18 6.29
CA GLU A 124 11.90 -7.04 5.87
C GLU A 124 12.45 -8.28 5.17
N VAL A 125 13.51 -8.14 4.37
CA VAL A 125 14.19 -9.25 3.67
C VAL A 125 15.70 -9.31 3.94
N PRO A 126 16.34 -10.49 3.79
CA PRO A 126 17.77 -10.64 4.06
C PRO A 126 18.69 -9.71 3.26
N GLY A 127 18.31 -9.36 2.03
CA GLY A 127 19.08 -8.46 1.16
C GLY A 127 19.31 -7.07 1.77
N GLU A 128 18.38 -6.56 2.59
CA GLU A 128 18.51 -5.24 3.22
C GLU A 128 19.62 -5.20 4.28
N LEU A 129 19.88 -6.30 5.00
CA LEU A 129 20.94 -6.36 6.02
C LEU A 129 22.34 -6.52 5.44
N ASN A 130 22.44 -7.02 4.20
CA ASN A 130 23.70 -7.45 3.59
C ASN A 130 24.15 -6.56 2.42
N THR A 131 23.34 -5.56 2.06
CA THR A 131 23.67 -4.61 1.00
C THR A 131 24.27 -3.34 1.61
N PRO A 132 25.47 -2.90 1.17
CA PRO A 132 26.05 -1.65 1.63
C PRO A 132 25.09 -0.47 1.36
N LEU A 133 24.79 0.28 2.41
CA LEU A 133 23.89 1.44 2.32
C LEU A 133 24.58 2.69 1.77
N GLU A 134 25.92 2.78 1.91
CA GLU A 134 26.70 3.94 1.51
C GLU A 134 27.72 3.62 0.41
N PRO A 135 27.94 4.55 -0.55
CA PRO A 135 27.17 5.78 -0.78
C PRO A 135 25.73 5.44 -1.23
N TYR A 136 24.73 6.11 -0.64
CA TYR A 136 23.33 5.82 -0.92
C TYR A 136 22.94 6.11 -2.37
N LYS A 137 22.23 5.17 -3.00
CA LYS A 137 21.90 5.18 -4.44
C LYS A 137 20.40 5.30 -4.75
N GLY A 138 19.54 5.31 -3.74
CA GLY A 138 18.09 5.35 -3.93
C GLY A 138 17.59 6.74 -4.34
N GLY A 139 16.54 6.77 -5.16
CA GLY A 139 15.83 7.98 -5.57
C GLY A 139 14.88 8.54 -4.49
N LEU A 140 14.50 7.71 -3.50
CA LEU A 140 13.75 8.14 -2.31
C LEU A 140 14.69 8.44 -1.15
N ALA A 141 14.20 9.12 -0.11
CA ALA A 141 15.03 9.53 1.02
C ALA A 141 15.68 8.34 1.77
N ARG A 142 17.00 8.44 2.00
CA ARG A 142 17.81 7.48 2.78
C ARG A 142 17.24 7.17 4.17
N SER A 143 16.51 8.12 4.75
CA SER A 143 15.86 8.01 6.06
C SER A 143 14.77 6.95 6.14
N TRP A 144 14.28 6.44 5.00
CA TRP A 144 13.34 5.31 4.99
C TRP A 144 13.99 3.97 5.33
N VAL A 145 15.29 3.81 5.07
CA VAL A 145 16.02 2.64 5.60
C VAL A 145 16.07 2.74 7.13
N GLN A 146 15.93 1.60 7.81
CA GLN A 146 15.69 1.53 9.25
C GLN A 146 16.96 1.11 9.99
N ASP A 147 17.93 2.01 10.12
CA ASP A 147 19.24 1.72 10.71
C ASP A 147 19.63 2.67 11.87
N GLU A 148 18.81 2.62 12.91
CA GLU A 148 18.85 3.51 14.07
C GLU A 148 20.14 3.34 14.89
N ILE A 149 20.79 4.47 15.23
CA ILE A 149 21.96 4.48 16.12
C ILE A 149 21.59 5.16 17.43
N VAL A 150 21.85 4.49 18.54
CA VAL A 150 21.58 5.00 19.89
C VAL A 150 22.86 5.06 20.70
N THR A 151 22.95 6.05 21.60
CA THR A 151 24.05 6.18 22.56
C THR A 151 23.45 6.20 23.96
N ILE A 152 23.69 5.12 24.72
CA ILE A 152 23.16 4.90 26.06
C ILE A 152 24.18 5.48 27.04
N THR A 153 23.84 6.58 27.69
CA THR A 153 24.78 7.39 28.49
C THR A 153 25.06 6.85 29.89
N SER A 154 24.20 5.96 30.39
CA SER A 154 24.34 5.30 31.70
C SER A 154 23.84 3.86 31.60
N VAL A 155 24.45 2.93 32.32
CA VAL A 155 24.03 1.50 32.36
C VAL A 155 23.87 1.09 33.83
N PRO A 156 22.77 0.44 34.24
CA PRO A 156 21.68 -0.11 33.42
C PRO A 156 20.75 0.96 32.82
N HIS A 157 20.10 0.61 31.72
CA HIS A 157 19.13 1.49 31.04
C HIS A 157 18.11 0.67 30.26
N GLU A 158 16.84 1.05 30.36
CA GLU A 158 15.77 0.60 29.48
C GLU A 158 15.38 1.74 28.55
N MET A 159 15.25 1.45 27.25
CA MET A 159 14.77 2.42 26.27
C MET A 159 13.89 1.79 25.21
N THR A 160 13.03 2.62 24.61
CA THR A 160 12.25 2.30 23.43
C THR A 160 12.74 3.16 22.27
N ILE A 161 13.00 2.54 21.12
CA ILE A 161 13.31 3.29 19.89
C ILE A 161 12.04 4.08 19.50
N PRO A 162 12.10 5.41 19.37
CA PRO A 162 10.91 6.24 19.17
C PRO A 162 10.29 6.09 17.77
N ARG A 163 11.08 5.65 16.79
CA ARG A 163 10.61 5.35 15.44
C ARG A 163 9.78 4.06 15.44
N ARG A 164 8.60 4.09 14.81
CA ARG A 164 7.88 2.86 14.44
C ARG A 164 8.68 2.14 13.35
N LEU A 165 8.99 0.88 13.55
CA LEU A 165 9.78 0.04 12.67
C LEU A 165 8.89 -1.03 12.04
N SER A 166 9.32 -1.59 10.91
CA SER A 166 8.62 -2.68 10.23
C SER A 166 9.62 -3.67 9.62
N GLY A 167 9.42 -4.96 9.84
CA GLY A 167 10.28 -6.01 9.29
C GLY A 167 10.26 -7.31 10.09
N ARG A 168 11.11 -8.25 9.67
CA ARG A 168 11.26 -9.57 10.29
C ARG A 168 12.60 -9.74 10.99
N TYR A 169 13.65 -9.12 10.47
CA TYR A 169 15.01 -9.30 10.96
C TYR A 169 15.51 -8.05 11.67
N LEU A 170 16.29 -8.26 12.73
CA LEU A 170 16.96 -7.21 13.48
C LEU A 170 18.44 -7.55 13.63
N LYS A 171 19.32 -6.70 13.09
CA LYS A 171 20.76 -6.75 13.34
C LYS A 171 21.13 -5.71 14.39
N ILE A 172 21.80 -6.14 15.45
CA ILE A 172 22.35 -5.29 16.51
C ILE A 172 23.86 -5.29 16.38
N GLU A 173 24.48 -4.11 16.29
CA GLU A 173 25.93 -3.94 16.14
C GLU A 173 26.49 -3.05 17.25
N LEU A 174 27.59 -3.47 17.87
CA LEU A 174 28.32 -2.68 18.84
C LEU A 174 29.26 -1.70 18.13
N LEU A 175 28.96 -0.40 18.24
CA LEU A 175 29.77 0.65 17.62
C LEU A 175 30.81 1.24 18.58
N GLY A 176 30.56 1.19 19.89
CA GLY A 176 31.48 1.75 20.87
C GLY A 176 31.10 1.43 22.32
N ILE A 177 32.13 1.13 23.11
CA ILE A 177 32.09 0.89 24.56
C ILE A 177 33.52 1.07 25.09
N SER A 178 33.70 1.35 26.38
CA SER A 178 35.04 1.35 26.99
C SER A 178 35.64 -0.05 27.08
N GLY A 179 36.95 -0.15 27.31
CA GLY A 179 37.63 -1.43 27.53
C GLY A 179 37.33 -2.09 28.88
N SER A 180 36.87 -1.32 29.87
CA SER A 180 36.84 -1.67 31.30
C SER A 180 35.61 -2.47 31.75
N PHE A 181 34.48 -2.37 31.06
CA PHE A 181 33.26 -3.13 31.39
C PHE A 181 32.60 -3.76 30.16
N ASP A 182 31.64 -4.65 30.38
CA ASP A 182 30.80 -5.24 29.33
C ASP A 182 29.33 -5.24 29.80
N PHE A 183 28.41 -5.60 28.92
CA PHE A 183 26.98 -5.62 29.21
C PHE A 183 26.31 -6.87 28.63
N VAL A 184 25.12 -7.15 29.16
CA VAL A 184 24.14 -8.08 28.60
C VAL A 184 22.83 -7.33 28.38
N PHE A 185 21.99 -7.82 27.48
CA PHE A 185 20.59 -7.43 27.51
C PHE A 185 19.89 -8.17 28.64
N ASP A 186 18.87 -7.56 29.24
CA ASP A 186 17.94 -8.25 30.14
C ASP A 186 16.47 -8.10 29.71
N LYS A 187 16.25 -7.38 28.61
CA LYS A 187 14.97 -7.31 27.89
C LYS A 187 15.24 -6.98 26.43
N LEU A 188 14.54 -7.65 25.52
CA LEU A 188 14.39 -7.24 24.13
C LEU A 188 13.02 -7.69 23.63
N THR A 189 12.14 -6.73 23.38
CA THR A 189 10.75 -7.00 22.97
C THR A 189 10.32 -6.02 21.88
N PHE A 190 9.51 -6.50 20.95
CA PHE A 190 8.90 -5.70 19.90
C PHE A 190 7.41 -5.58 20.14
N LYS A 191 6.93 -4.36 20.38
CA LYS A 191 5.50 -4.07 20.56
C LYS A 191 4.86 -3.88 19.19
N ALA A 192 4.40 -4.97 18.59
CA ALA A 192 3.70 -4.98 17.30
C ALA A 192 2.32 -4.32 17.42
N GLN A 193 1.83 -3.72 16.33
CA GLN A 193 0.55 -3.01 16.27
C GLN A 193 -0.20 -3.19 14.95
N THR A 194 -1.53 -3.18 14.99
CA THR A 194 -2.44 -3.23 13.83
C THR A 194 -3.84 -2.80 14.25
N SER A 195 -4.68 -2.32 13.32
CA SER A 195 -6.12 -2.13 13.55
C SER A 195 -6.95 -3.37 13.27
N VAL A 196 -6.34 -4.49 12.86
CA VAL A 196 -7.03 -5.76 12.71
C VAL A 196 -7.31 -6.39 14.06
N THR A 197 -8.60 -6.58 14.36
CA THR A 197 -9.09 -7.26 15.56
C THR A 197 -9.90 -8.51 15.27
N ASN A 198 -10.40 -8.65 14.05
CA ASN A 198 -11.26 -9.74 13.62
C ASN A 198 -10.43 -10.85 12.96
N GLU A 199 -10.91 -12.09 13.04
CA GLU A 199 -10.32 -13.21 12.31
C GLU A 199 -10.82 -13.23 10.86
N ALA A 200 -9.92 -13.60 9.94
CA ALA A 200 -10.29 -13.86 8.56
C ALA A 200 -11.01 -15.22 8.43
N PRO A 201 -11.89 -15.39 7.42
CA PRO A 201 -12.57 -16.67 7.21
C PRO A 201 -11.57 -17.78 6.88
N ALA A 202 -11.84 -18.97 7.43
CA ALA A 202 -11.10 -20.19 7.10
C ALA A 202 -11.41 -20.62 5.66
N LEU A 203 -10.40 -21.14 4.97
CA LEU A 203 -10.55 -21.72 3.64
C LEU A 203 -11.16 -23.13 3.71
N ALA A 204 -11.73 -23.60 2.61
CA ALA A 204 -12.18 -24.98 2.48
C ALA A 204 -11.04 -25.97 2.75
N SER A 205 -11.33 -27.10 3.41
CA SER A 205 -10.34 -28.12 3.73
C SER A 205 -9.69 -28.78 2.51
N THR A 206 -10.31 -28.66 1.33
CA THR A 206 -9.80 -29.12 0.04
C THR A 206 -8.83 -28.16 -0.63
N THR A 207 -8.66 -26.94 -0.11
CA THR A 207 -7.83 -25.91 -0.75
C THR A 207 -6.39 -26.39 -0.89
N GLU A 208 -5.81 -26.25 -2.09
CA GLU A 208 -4.42 -26.63 -2.33
C GLU A 208 -3.42 -25.90 -1.40
N PRO A 209 -2.35 -26.58 -0.92
CA PRO A 209 -1.40 -25.99 0.02
C PRO A 209 -0.81 -24.65 -0.43
N LEU A 210 -0.43 -24.52 -1.72
CA LEU A 210 0.12 -23.27 -2.23
C LEU A 210 -0.89 -22.11 -2.16
N ILE A 211 -2.18 -22.36 -2.38
CA ILE A 211 -3.22 -21.33 -2.24
C ILE A 211 -3.39 -20.96 -0.76
N GLN A 212 -3.31 -21.93 0.16
CA GLN A 212 -3.33 -21.64 1.60
C GLN A 212 -2.15 -20.74 2.02
N ASP A 213 -0.95 -21.00 1.50
CA ASP A 213 0.22 -20.18 1.76
C ASP A 213 0.08 -18.77 1.17
N ILE A 214 -0.39 -18.64 -0.08
CA ILE A 214 -0.69 -17.34 -0.71
C ILE A 214 -1.71 -16.57 0.13
N TYR A 215 -2.75 -17.24 0.60
CA TYR A 215 -3.78 -16.64 1.43
C TYR A 215 -3.20 -16.13 2.75
N LYS A 216 -2.39 -16.94 3.44
CA LYS A 216 -1.74 -16.56 4.70
C LYS A 216 -0.81 -15.34 4.53
N VAL A 217 0.03 -15.34 3.50
CA VAL A 217 0.93 -14.21 3.19
C VAL A 217 0.12 -12.96 2.86
N GLY A 218 -0.96 -13.10 2.09
CA GLY A 218 -1.87 -11.99 1.79
C GLY A 218 -2.54 -11.42 3.04
N LEU A 219 -3.01 -12.26 3.95
CA LEU A 219 -3.59 -11.82 5.23
C LEU A 219 -2.58 -11.09 6.11
N ASN A 220 -1.35 -11.59 6.19
CA ASN A 220 -0.27 -10.90 6.91
C ASN A 220 -0.01 -9.52 6.29
N THR A 221 0.07 -9.44 4.96
CA THR A 221 0.33 -8.18 4.25
C THR A 221 -0.73 -7.14 4.58
N LEU A 222 -2.01 -7.51 4.46
CA LEU A 222 -3.12 -6.63 4.76
C LEU A 222 -3.11 -6.19 6.24
N LYS A 223 -2.90 -7.13 7.16
CA LYS A 223 -2.86 -6.85 8.60
C LYS A 223 -1.79 -5.82 8.96
N GLU A 224 -0.59 -5.96 8.42
CA GLU A 224 0.53 -5.06 8.74
C GLU A 224 0.34 -3.66 8.14
N CYS A 225 -0.35 -3.55 7.01
CA CYS A 225 -0.75 -2.29 6.36
C CYS A 225 -1.98 -1.61 7.00
N MET A 226 -2.88 -2.38 7.62
CA MET A 226 -4.04 -1.85 8.34
C MET A 226 -3.62 -1.24 9.69
N GLN A 227 -3.53 0.08 9.72
CA GLN A 227 -3.15 0.89 10.89
C GLN A 227 -4.29 1.87 11.20
N THR A 228 -3.96 3.10 11.59
CA THR A 228 -4.97 4.17 11.77
C THR A 228 -5.60 4.61 10.44
N VAL A 229 -4.89 4.40 9.34
CA VAL A 229 -5.38 4.38 7.96
C VAL A 229 -4.97 3.06 7.30
N TYR A 230 -5.44 2.82 6.08
CA TYR A 230 -4.78 1.89 5.18
C TYR A 230 -3.46 2.49 4.71
N GLU A 231 -2.34 1.97 5.23
CA GLU A 231 -1.01 2.35 4.77
C GLU A 231 -0.62 1.50 3.57
N ASP A 232 -0.13 2.14 2.51
CA ASP A 232 0.46 1.47 1.34
C ASP A 232 1.51 0.42 1.76
N GLY A 233 2.46 0.83 2.60
CA GLY A 233 3.46 -0.04 3.21
C GLY A 233 3.95 0.47 4.57
N PRO A 234 4.10 -0.40 5.59
CA PRO A 234 4.42 0.01 6.96
C PRO A 234 5.88 0.42 7.16
N LYS A 235 6.81 -0.08 6.33
CA LYS A 235 8.17 0.47 6.27
C LYS A 235 8.14 1.86 5.63
N ARG A 236 7.52 1.93 4.46
CA ARG A 236 7.41 3.09 3.56
C ARG A 236 6.22 2.86 2.60
N ASP A 237 5.43 3.87 2.23
CA ASP A 237 5.52 5.29 2.64
C ASP A 237 4.80 5.60 3.96
N ARG A 238 4.05 4.64 4.51
CA ARG A 238 3.20 4.78 5.71
C ARG A 238 2.07 5.77 5.48
N ARG A 239 1.45 5.73 4.30
CA ARG A 239 0.49 6.75 3.86
C ARG A 239 -0.76 6.14 3.24
N LEU A 240 -1.83 6.91 3.31
CA LEU A 240 -3.08 6.59 2.64
C LEU A 240 -2.99 7.02 1.18
N TRP A 241 -2.86 6.06 0.27
CA TRP A 241 -2.97 6.26 -1.18
C TRP A 241 -4.31 5.73 -1.69
N ILE A 242 -4.95 6.45 -2.62
CA ILE A 242 -6.29 6.07 -3.09
C ILE A 242 -6.29 4.73 -3.86
N GLY A 243 -5.28 4.48 -4.69
CA GLY A 243 -5.17 3.23 -5.44
C GLY A 243 -5.06 2.02 -4.52
N ASP A 244 -4.20 2.13 -3.50
CA ASP A 244 -3.99 1.14 -2.44
C ASP A 244 -5.25 0.94 -1.60
N LEU A 245 -5.87 2.05 -1.14
CA LEU A 245 -7.14 2.04 -0.40
C LEU A 245 -8.20 1.17 -1.08
N TYR A 246 -8.37 1.30 -2.40
CA TYR A 246 -9.39 0.52 -3.11
C TYR A 246 -9.13 -0.98 -3.00
N LEU A 247 -7.89 -1.41 -3.26
CA LEU A 247 -7.51 -2.82 -3.23
C LEU A 247 -7.51 -3.38 -1.81
N GLU A 248 -7.07 -2.61 -0.84
CA GLU A 248 -7.12 -2.97 0.58
C GLU A 248 -8.56 -3.06 1.08
N ALA A 249 -9.44 -2.14 0.68
CA ALA A 249 -10.84 -2.17 1.06
C ALA A 249 -11.55 -3.43 0.51
N LEU A 250 -11.25 -3.83 -0.73
CA LEU A 250 -11.73 -5.09 -1.29
C LEU A 250 -11.21 -6.31 -0.51
N ALA A 251 -9.91 -6.34 -0.22
CA ALA A 251 -9.30 -7.42 0.54
C ALA A 251 -9.90 -7.51 1.96
N ASN A 252 -10.03 -6.39 2.65
CA ASN A 252 -10.62 -6.30 3.99
C ASN A 252 -12.10 -6.73 4.01
N ALA A 253 -12.90 -6.32 3.03
CA ALA A 253 -14.32 -6.67 2.96
C ALA A 253 -14.57 -8.20 2.90
N TYR A 254 -13.63 -8.94 2.29
CA TYR A 254 -13.68 -10.40 2.19
C TYR A 254 -12.86 -11.12 3.28
N THR A 255 -12.24 -10.40 4.20
CA THR A 255 -11.39 -10.97 5.26
C THR A 255 -11.76 -10.42 6.64
N PHE A 256 -11.09 -9.37 7.11
CA PHE A 256 -11.21 -8.85 8.48
C PHE A 256 -12.47 -8.00 8.71
N LYS A 257 -13.10 -7.48 7.66
CA LYS A 257 -14.36 -6.72 7.72
C LYS A 257 -14.33 -5.52 8.68
N ASN A 258 -13.17 -4.88 8.84
CA ASN A 258 -13.07 -3.61 9.57
C ASN A 258 -13.55 -2.46 8.65
N HIS A 259 -14.86 -2.35 8.46
CA HIS A 259 -15.44 -1.38 7.54
C HIS A 259 -15.36 0.07 8.05
N GLU A 260 -15.21 0.28 9.36
CA GLU A 260 -14.98 1.61 9.94
C GLU A 260 -13.65 2.21 9.47
N LEU A 261 -12.60 1.40 9.28
CA LEU A 261 -11.35 1.88 8.67
C LEU A 261 -11.55 2.34 7.22
N THR A 262 -12.33 1.62 6.42
CA THR A 262 -12.68 2.05 5.06
C THR A 262 -13.47 3.35 5.07
N LYS A 263 -14.46 3.47 5.95
CA LYS A 263 -15.24 4.69 6.16
C LYS A 263 -14.34 5.87 6.55
N HIS A 264 -13.45 5.67 7.53
CA HIS A 264 -12.47 6.65 7.98
C HIS A 264 -11.64 7.19 6.80
N CYS A 265 -11.05 6.30 6.00
CA CYS A 265 -10.20 6.69 4.88
C CYS A 265 -10.96 7.44 3.77
N LEU A 266 -12.18 7.01 3.44
CA LEU A 266 -13.03 7.68 2.44
C LEU A 266 -13.36 9.12 2.87
N TYR A 267 -13.84 9.32 4.10
CA TYR A 267 -14.09 10.67 4.62
C TYR A 267 -12.83 11.52 4.70
N LEU A 268 -11.70 10.94 5.11
CA LEU A 268 -10.44 11.65 5.25
C LEU A 268 -10.01 12.22 3.88
N LEU A 269 -10.00 11.40 2.84
CA LEU A 269 -9.69 11.82 1.47
C LEU A 269 -10.63 12.92 0.96
N ALA A 270 -11.93 12.76 1.18
CA ALA A 270 -12.93 13.76 0.81
C ALA A 270 -12.72 15.11 1.49
N ALA A 271 -12.40 15.10 2.80
CA ALA A 271 -12.19 16.30 3.58
C ALA A 271 -11.01 17.15 3.06
N PHE A 272 -10.02 16.53 2.41
CA PHE A 272 -8.80 17.17 1.95
C PHE A 272 -8.73 17.42 0.44
N ALA A 273 -9.85 17.33 -0.30
CA ALA A 273 -9.88 17.70 -1.72
C ALA A 273 -9.36 19.15 -1.94
N ASN A 274 -8.74 19.41 -3.09
CA ASN A 274 -8.18 20.74 -3.37
C ASN A 274 -9.27 21.81 -3.59
N ASP A 275 -8.86 23.03 -3.93
CA ASP A 275 -9.76 24.18 -4.15
C ASP A 275 -10.72 24.00 -5.33
N GLU A 276 -10.44 23.02 -6.20
CA GLU A 276 -11.34 22.63 -7.27
C GLU A 276 -12.24 21.44 -6.91
N GLY A 277 -12.03 20.81 -5.75
CA GLY A 277 -12.70 19.59 -5.34
C GLY A 277 -12.13 18.32 -5.98
N LEU A 278 -10.93 18.40 -6.57
CA LEU A 278 -10.16 17.24 -7.02
C LEU A 278 -9.51 16.59 -5.80
N LEU A 279 -9.55 15.26 -5.72
CA LEU A 279 -8.87 14.55 -4.65
C LEU A 279 -7.33 14.60 -4.82
N HIS A 280 -6.62 14.63 -3.70
CA HIS A 280 -5.18 14.36 -3.69
C HIS A 280 -4.94 12.86 -3.77
N ALA A 281 -3.86 12.46 -4.43
CA ALA A 281 -3.51 11.04 -4.58
C ALA A 281 -3.26 10.35 -3.23
N THR A 282 -2.70 11.10 -2.28
CA THR A 282 -2.26 10.61 -0.99
C THR A 282 -2.40 11.63 0.14
N LEU A 283 -2.62 11.13 1.35
CA LEU A 283 -2.65 11.91 2.59
C LEU A 283 -1.59 11.43 3.60
N LEU A 284 -1.15 12.36 4.44
CA LEU A 284 -0.32 12.11 5.61
C LEU A 284 -1.13 12.40 6.88
N GLU A 285 -1.05 11.51 7.87
CA GLU A 285 -1.75 11.71 9.16
C GLU A 285 -1.02 12.65 10.12
N LYS A 286 0.30 12.80 9.99
CA LYS A 286 1.15 13.47 10.99
C LYS A 286 1.84 14.71 10.40
N PRO A 287 2.03 15.80 11.19
CA PRO A 287 1.65 15.96 12.60
C PRO A 287 0.15 16.14 12.83
N GLN A 288 -0.60 16.45 11.77
CA GLN A 288 -2.05 16.42 11.69
C GLN A 288 -2.43 15.99 10.27
N PRO A 289 -3.65 15.48 10.02
CA PRO A 289 -4.05 15.07 8.69
C PRO A 289 -3.95 16.20 7.66
N HIS A 290 -3.25 15.96 6.56
CA HIS A 290 -3.10 16.90 5.44
C HIS A 290 -2.74 16.15 4.15
N PRO A 291 -3.04 16.73 2.98
CA PRO A 291 -2.65 16.12 1.71
C PRO A 291 -1.17 16.32 1.39
N GLN A 292 -0.63 15.45 0.54
CA GLN A 292 0.55 15.81 -0.22
C GLN A 292 0.16 16.81 -1.32
N TYR A 293 0.44 18.09 -1.07
CA TYR A 293 0.12 19.17 -2.00
C TYR A 293 0.76 18.92 -3.38
N GLY A 294 0.00 19.24 -4.44
CA GLY A 294 0.45 19.11 -5.83
C GLY A 294 0.51 17.67 -6.37
N THR A 295 0.15 16.65 -5.58
CA THR A 295 0.14 15.25 -6.05
C THR A 295 -1.27 14.83 -6.40
N HIS A 296 -1.60 14.83 -7.69
CA HIS A 296 -2.92 14.49 -8.22
C HIS A 296 -2.82 13.43 -9.31
N THR A 297 -3.55 12.34 -9.10
CA THR A 297 -3.59 11.17 -9.97
C THR A 297 -5.02 10.95 -10.45
N LEU A 298 -5.29 11.28 -11.72
CA LEU A 298 -6.67 11.33 -12.20
C LEU A 298 -7.32 9.93 -12.22
N ASP A 299 -6.53 8.90 -12.50
CA ASP A 299 -6.94 7.51 -12.42
C ASP A 299 -7.38 7.14 -10.99
N TYR A 300 -6.60 7.50 -9.98
CA TYR A 300 -7.00 7.24 -8.59
C TYR A 300 -8.26 8.02 -8.19
N CYS A 301 -8.42 9.27 -8.63
CA CYS A 301 -9.65 10.02 -8.35
C CYS A 301 -10.90 9.29 -8.86
N LEU A 302 -10.80 8.58 -10.00
CA LEU A 302 -11.89 7.76 -10.52
C LEU A 302 -12.06 6.45 -9.73
N ILE A 303 -10.96 5.84 -9.30
CA ILE A 303 -10.98 4.64 -8.44
C ILE A 303 -11.62 4.94 -7.08
N TYR A 304 -11.49 6.15 -6.53
CA TYR A 304 -12.20 6.56 -5.31
C TYR A 304 -13.73 6.36 -5.43
N ASN A 305 -14.32 6.69 -6.59
CA ASN A 305 -15.74 6.50 -6.82
C ASN A 305 -16.13 5.02 -6.76
N VAL A 306 -15.26 4.15 -7.29
CA VAL A 306 -15.46 2.71 -7.30
C VAL A 306 -15.33 2.15 -5.88
N ALA A 307 -14.34 2.61 -5.12
CA ALA A 307 -14.19 2.26 -3.70
C ALA A 307 -15.43 2.66 -2.88
N LEU A 308 -16.01 3.83 -3.13
CA LEU A 308 -17.24 4.26 -2.46
C LEU A 308 -18.45 3.37 -2.79
N LEU A 309 -18.57 2.94 -4.06
CA LEU A 309 -19.61 1.99 -4.45
C LEU A 309 -19.43 0.63 -3.78
N GLU A 310 -18.21 0.08 -3.79
CA GLU A 310 -17.95 -1.23 -3.18
C GLU A 310 -18.15 -1.16 -1.66
N TYR A 311 -17.73 -0.08 -1.00
CA TYR A 311 -18.06 0.17 0.40
C TYR A 311 -19.57 0.14 0.67
N LEU A 312 -20.37 0.83 -0.17
CA LEU A 312 -21.84 0.83 -0.04
C LEU A 312 -22.43 -0.57 -0.26
N LYS A 313 -21.91 -1.34 -1.23
CA LYS A 313 -22.38 -2.71 -1.50
C LYS A 313 -22.16 -3.62 -0.30
N GLU A 314 -21.01 -3.51 0.36
CA GLU A 314 -20.65 -4.41 1.46
C GLU A 314 -21.25 -4.00 2.81
N THR A 315 -21.48 -2.71 3.03
CA THR A 315 -21.99 -2.22 4.34
C THR A 315 -23.46 -1.84 4.35
N GLY A 316 -24.02 -1.45 3.20
CA GLY A 316 -25.33 -0.81 3.13
C GLY A 316 -25.38 0.59 3.75
N ASP A 317 -24.24 1.21 4.11
CA ASP A 317 -24.18 2.56 4.70
C ASP A 317 -24.48 3.64 3.65
N THR A 318 -25.77 3.85 3.43
CA THR A 318 -26.30 4.87 2.51
C THR A 318 -26.05 6.29 2.99
N GLU A 319 -25.91 6.52 4.30
CA GLU A 319 -25.61 7.85 4.85
C GLU A 319 -24.22 8.28 4.38
N THR A 320 -23.20 7.44 4.58
CA THR A 320 -21.83 7.75 4.14
C THR A 320 -21.72 7.89 2.63
N ALA A 321 -22.37 7.01 1.88
CA ALA A 321 -22.38 7.11 0.43
C ALA A 321 -23.10 8.37 -0.07
N ALA A 322 -24.20 8.80 0.59
CA ALA A 322 -24.89 10.04 0.26
C ALA A 322 -24.07 11.29 0.63
N ASP A 323 -23.38 11.28 1.76
CA ASP A 323 -22.48 12.35 2.19
C ASP A 323 -21.37 12.59 1.18
N LEU A 324 -20.78 11.50 0.66
CA LEU A 324 -19.63 11.54 -0.23
C LEU A 324 -20.00 11.56 -1.72
N TRP A 325 -21.29 11.46 -2.05
CA TRP A 325 -21.80 11.57 -3.42
C TRP A 325 -21.32 12.83 -4.18
N PRO A 326 -21.34 14.05 -3.58
CA PRO A 326 -20.86 15.25 -4.25
C PRO A 326 -19.39 15.15 -4.69
N VAL A 327 -18.57 14.42 -3.94
CA VAL A 327 -17.16 14.16 -4.28
C VAL A 327 -17.07 13.31 -5.53
N ALA A 328 -17.85 12.22 -5.58
CA ALA A 328 -17.88 11.30 -6.73
C ALA A 328 -18.31 12.01 -8.03
N VAL A 329 -19.38 12.82 -7.96
CA VAL A 329 -19.83 13.67 -9.08
C VAL A 329 -18.71 14.60 -9.54
N ARG A 330 -17.96 15.18 -8.60
CA ARG A 330 -16.89 16.13 -8.93
C ARG A 330 -15.74 15.46 -9.67
N GLN A 331 -15.32 14.26 -9.26
CA GLN A 331 -14.23 13.54 -9.92
C GLN A 331 -14.59 13.21 -11.38
N ILE A 332 -15.82 12.75 -11.64
CA ILE A 332 -16.32 12.51 -13.00
C ILE A 332 -16.28 13.79 -13.85
N LYS A 333 -16.81 14.90 -13.31
CA LYS A 333 -16.83 16.18 -14.03
C LYS A 333 -15.43 16.66 -14.39
N LEU A 334 -14.44 16.45 -13.52
CA LEU A 334 -13.06 16.83 -13.76
C LEU A 334 -12.38 15.93 -14.79
N ALA A 335 -12.57 14.61 -14.70
CA ALA A 335 -12.05 13.66 -15.67
C ALA A 335 -12.59 13.91 -17.09
N LEU A 336 -13.90 14.17 -17.23
CA LEU A 336 -14.52 14.41 -18.54
C LEU A 336 -13.97 15.65 -19.28
N ARG A 337 -13.38 16.61 -18.56
CA ARG A 337 -12.72 17.77 -19.19
C ARG A 337 -11.48 17.38 -19.98
N GLN A 338 -10.86 16.25 -19.69
CA GLN A 338 -9.66 15.77 -20.37
C GLN A 338 -9.97 15.04 -21.69
N PHE A 339 -11.24 14.92 -22.07
CA PHE A 339 -11.62 14.30 -23.32
C PHE A 339 -11.81 15.34 -24.43
N SER A 340 -11.43 14.95 -25.64
CA SER A 340 -11.68 15.69 -26.88
C SER A 340 -13.17 15.66 -27.26
N PRO A 341 -13.63 16.51 -28.20
CA PRO A 341 -14.98 16.43 -28.75
C PRO A 341 -15.35 15.06 -29.33
N ASP A 342 -14.35 14.28 -29.76
CA ASP A 342 -14.49 12.91 -30.29
C ASP A 342 -14.56 11.83 -29.19
N TRP A 343 -14.58 12.24 -27.92
CA TRP A 343 -14.63 11.36 -26.75
C TRP A 343 -13.40 10.45 -26.60
N ILE A 344 -12.24 10.92 -27.02
CA ILE A 344 -10.94 10.28 -26.77
C ILE A 344 -10.17 11.08 -25.71
N TYR A 345 -9.54 10.40 -24.76
CA TYR A 345 -8.67 11.02 -23.76
C TYR A 345 -7.50 11.73 -24.45
N ASP A 346 -7.36 13.02 -24.19
CA ASP A 346 -6.34 13.87 -24.79
C ASP A 346 -5.13 13.92 -23.86
N MET A 347 -4.07 13.20 -24.22
CA MET A 347 -2.83 13.11 -23.44
C MET A 347 -2.07 14.43 -23.38
N ASP A 348 -2.36 15.41 -24.25
CA ASP A 348 -1.63 16.67 -24.33
C ASP A 348 -2.41 17.85 -23.73
N LYS A 349 -3.68 17.62 -23.34
CA LYS A 349 -4.55 18.66 -22.79
C LYS A 349 -4.11 19.13 -21.41
N GLN A 350 -4.16 20.44 -21.20
CA GLN A 350 -3.82 21.05 -19.91
C GLN A 350 -5.07 21.19 -19.01
N PRO A 351 -4.92 21.06 -17.68
CA PRO A 351 -3.71 20.64 -16.97
C PRO A 351 -3.40 19.15 -17.18
N GLN A 352 -2.11 18.83 -17.19
CA GLN A 352 -1.62 17.46 -17.18
C GLN A 352 -1.80 16.83 -15.80
N TYR A 353 -2.28 15.59 -15.77
CA TYR A 353 -2.39 14.79 -14.55
C TYR A 353 -1.41 13.63 -14.59
N TRP A 354 -0.89 13.26 -13.42
CA TRP A 354 -0.19 11.99 -13.31
C TRP A 354 -1.20 10.85 -13.49
N LEU A 355 -0.85 9.86 -14.28
CA LEU A 355 -1.61 8.63 -14.47
C LEU A 355 -0.73 7.49 -13.96
N VAL A 356 -1.10 6.84 -12.85
CA VAL A 356 -0.26 5.80 -12.25
C VAL A 356 -0.37 4.54 -13.09
N PHE A 357 -1.52 3.86 -13.02
CA PHE A 357 -1.85 2.54 -13.57
C PHE A 357 -0.89 1.38 -13.25
N ASP A 358 0.43 1.60 -13.34
CA ASP A 358 1.48 0.60 -13.20
C ASP A 358 2.86 1.26 -13.10
N TRP A 359 3.80 0.58 -12.43
CA TRP A 359 5.23 0.92 -12.39
C TRP A 359 5.99 0.20 -13.51
N LYS A 360 5.60 0.48 -14.75
CA LYS A 360 6.24 -0.06 -15.96
C LYS A 360 6.76 1.06 -16.85
N ASP A 361 8.05 1.02 -17.13
CA ASP A 361 8.70 1.95 -18.06
C ASP A 361 8.15 1.76 -19.48
N GLY A 362 7.96 2.88 -20.18
CA GLY A 362 7.50 2.89 -21.57
C GLY A 362 6.03 2.49 -21.77
N TYR A 363 5.26 2.30 -20.71
CA TYR A 363 3.84 1.97 -20.80
C TYR A 363 2.98 3.18 -21.23
N ASP A 364 2.26 3.03 -22.35
CA ASP A 364 1.32 4.04 -22.85
C ASP A 364 -0.06 3.90 -22.17
N ARG A 365 -0.53 5.00 -21.58
CA ARG A 365 -1.69 5.02 -20.67
C ARG A 365 -3.00 5.46 -21.31
N GLN A 366 -2.99 5.88 -22.58
CA GLN A 366 -4.15 6.54 -23.20
C GLN A 366 -5.38 5.62 -23.27
N ALA A 367 -5.21 4.39 -23.78
CA ALA A 367 -6.29 3.42 -23.87
C ALA A 367 -6.80 3.02 -22.48
N SER A 368 -5.92 2.87 -21.50
CA SER A 368 -6.33 2.50 -20.14
C SER A 368 -7.06 3.62 -19.41
N MET A 369 -6.66 4.88 -19.62
CA MET A 369 -7.40 6.03 -19.12
C MET A 369 -8.79 6.17 -19.75
N GLN A 370 -8.90 5.86 -21.06
CA GLN A 370 -10.19 5.77 -21.74
C GLN A 370 -11.09 4.71 -21.09
N GLY A 371 -10.57 3.48 -20.92
CA GLY A 371 -11.31 2.37 -20.34
C GLY A 371 -11.70 2.62 -18.88
N LEU A 372 -10.78 3.08 -18.04
CA LEU A 372 -11.04 3.44 -16.65
C LEU A 372 -12.13 4.51 -16.53
N THR A 373 -12.14 5.52 -17.39
CA THR A 373 -13.19 6.55 -17.35
C THR A 373 -14.57 5.98 -17.65
N ILE A 374 -14.67 5.09 -18.65
CA ILE A 374 -15.93 4.40 -18.96
C ILE A 374 -16.37 3.53 -17.77
N PHE A 375 -15.43 2.78 -17.20
CA PHE A 375 -15.66 1.95 -16.02
C PHE A 375 -16.18 2.77 -14.84
N ALA A 376 -15.53 3.90 -14.54
CA ALA A 376 -15.91 4.79 -13.45
C ALA A 376 -17.26 5.46 -13.68
N LEU A 377 -17.61 5.84 -14.92
CA LEU A 377 -18.95 6.34 -15.25
C LEU A 377 -20.04 5.31 -14.98
N GLN A 378 -19.80 4.04 -15.36
CA GLN A 378 -20.74 2.94 -15.14
C GLN A 378 -20.94 2.67 -13.63
N HIS A 379 -19.84 2.59 -12.87
CA HIS A 379 -19.88 2.35 -11.42
C HIS A 379 -20.47 3.55 -10.67
N SER A 380 -20.11 4.78 -11.04
CA SER A 380 -20.69 5.98 -10.43
C SER A 380 -22.19 6.10 -10.72
N TYR A 381 -22.67 5.63 -11.89
CA TYR A 381 -24.10 5.55 -12.17
C TYR A 381 -24.81 4.47 -11.32
N GLU A 382 -24.17 3.31 -11.09
CA GLU A 382 -24.70 2.32 -10.15
C GLU A 382 -24.81 2.88 -8.73
N LEU A 383 -23.79 3.62 -8.27
CA LEU A 383 -23.83 4.34 -7.00
C LEU A 383 -24.99 5.32 -6.95
N ALA A 384 -25.19 6.13 -8.01
CA ALA A 384 -26.32 7.03 -8.14
C ALA A 384 -27.66 6.31 -7.96
N LYS A 385 -27.82 5.16 -8.62
CA LYS A 385 -29.03 4.33 -8.55
C LYS A 385 -29.30 3.82 -7.14
N ARG A 386 -28.27 3.35 -6.44
CA ARG A 386 -28.41 2.87 -5.06
C ARG A 386 -28.79 3.98 -4.07
N LEU A 387 -28.45 5.24 -4.40
CA LEU A 387 -28.77 6.42 -3.61
C LEU A 387 -30.07 7.13 -4.04
N GLY A 388 -30.75 6.69 -5.10
CA GLY A 388 -31.92 7.38 -5.66
C GLY A 388 -31.58 8.72 -6.33
N LYS A 389 -30.36 8.85 -6.86
CA LYS A 389 -29.77 10.06 -7.45
C LYS A 389 -29.56 9.96 -8.96
N GLU A 390 -30.24 9.05 -9.64
CA GLU A 390 -30.07 8.77 -11.08
C GLU A 390 -30.26 10.02 -11.95
N LYS A 391 -31.14 10.95 -11.54
CA LYS A 391 -31.37 12.20 -12.25
C LYS A 391 -30.11 13.07 -12.34
N GLU A 392 -29.26 13.05 -11.30
CA GLU A 392 -27.99 13.80 -11.28
C GLU A 392 -26.93 13.15 -12.19
N ALA A 393 -27.07 11.85 -12.49
CA ALA A 393 -26.14 11.03 -13.27
C ALA A 393 -26.69 10.63 -14.66
N GLY A 394 -27.82 11.19 -15.09
CA GLY A 394 -28.63 10.66 -16.20
C GLY A 394 -27.91 10.59 -17.55
N GLU A 395 -26.89 11.42 -17.78
CA GLU A 395 -26.12 11.42 -19.03
C GLU A 395 -24.93 10.46 -19.03
N TRP A 396 -24.50 9.96 -17.87
CA TRP A 396 -23.23 9.24 -17.73
C TRP A 396 -23.18 7.95 -18.55
N LEU A 397 -24.25 7.16 -18.58
CA LEU A 397 -24.31 5.96 -19.42
C LEU A 397 -24.30 6.30 -20.92
N THR A 398 -24.92 7.43 -21.31
CA THR A 398 -24.89 7.89 -22.70
C THR A 398 -23.48 8.32 -23.10
N ILE A 399 -22.78 9.05 -22.22
CA ILE A 399 -21.38 9.46 -22.42
C ILE A 399 -20.48 8.22 -22.49
N ALA A 400 -20.61 7.28 -21.56
CA ALA A 400 -19.88 6.02 -21.57
C ALA A 400 -20.07 5.26 -22.89
N GLY A 401 -21.31 5.18 -23.42
CA GLY A 401 -21.58 4.58 -24.72
C GLY A 401 -20.92 5.31 -25.91
N LYS A 402 -20.82 6.64 -25.87
CA LYS A 402 -20.06 7.42 -26.88
C LYS A 402 -18.57 7.12 -26.81
N MET A 403 -18.02 7.09 -25.59
CA MET A 403 -16.61 6.77 -25.33
C MET A 403 -16.25 5.34 -25.73
N GLN A 404 -17.12 4.36 -25.50
CA GLN A 404 -16.95 2.98 -25.96
C GLN A 404 -16.87 2.91 -27.49
N LYS A 405 -17.78 3.59 -28.20
CA LYS A 405 -17.76 3.65 -29.67
C LYS A 405 -16.49 4.33 -30.18
N ALA A 406 -16.07 5.41 -29.54
CA ALA A 406 -14.82 6.10 -29.87
C ALA A 406 -13.61 5.17 -29.66
N ALA A 407 -13.55 4.51 -28.50
CA ALA A 407 -12.49 3.57 -28.17
C ALA A 407 -12.36 2.43 -29.18
N ARG A 408 -13.49 1.82 -29.58
CA ARG A 408 -13.51 0.77 -30.61
C ARG A 408 -13.04 1.24 -31.98
N ARG A 409 -13.25 2.51 -32.34
CA ARG A 409 -12.75 3.06 -33.61
C ARG A 409 -11.26 3.38 -33.55
N HIS A 410 -10.78 3.89 -32.41
CA HIS A 410 -9.44 4.45 -32.29
C HIS A 410 -8.39 3.42 -31.84
N PHE A 411 -8.71 2.60 -30.85
CA PHE A 411 -7.77 1.69 -30.20
C PHE A 411 -7.86 0.24 -30.71
N TYR A 412 -8.97 -0.21 -31.29
CA TYR A 412 -9.11 -1.63 -31.66
C TYR A 412 -8.37 -1.96 -32.97
N ASP A 413 -7.41 -2.87 -32.88
CA ASP A 413 -6.75 -3.48 -34.03
C ASP A 413 -7.52 -4.73 -34.48
N LYS A 414 -8.18 -4.66 -35.63
CA LYS A 414 -9.01 -5.75 -36.15
C LYS A 414 -8.19 -6.98 -36.59
N THR A 415 -6.95 -6.77 -37.02
CA THR A 415 -6.09 -7.82 -37.55
C THR A 415 -5.62 -8.71 -36.40
N LEU A 416 -5.10 -8.09 -35.35
CA LEU A 416 -4.63 -8.78 -34.16
C LEU A 416 -5.76 -9.17 -33.21
N GLY A 417 -6.88 -8.45 -33.25
CA GLY A 417 -8.00 -8.62 -32.31
C GLY A 417 -7.65 -8.15 -30.90
N VAL A 418 -6.87 -7.07 -30.78
CA VAL A 418 -6.41 -6.46 -29.51
C VAL A 418 -6.64 -4.95 -29.52
N MET A 419 -6.56 -4.34 -28.35
CA MET A 419 -6.55 -2.89 -28.15
C MET A 419 -5.11 -2.39 -28.13
N VAL A 420 -4.81 -1.41 -28.96
CA VAL A 420 -3.52 -0.70 -28.97
C VAL A 420 -3.64 0.65 -28.27
N SER A 421 -2.52 1.23 -27.84
CA SER A 421 -2.49 2.53 -27.17
C SER A 421 -1.42 3.45 -27.74
N GLY A 422 -1.71 4.75 -27.74
CA GLY A 422 -0.78 5.80 -28.15
C GLY A 422 -0.48 5.83 -29.64
N LYS A 423 0.34 6.82 -30.01
CA LYS A 423 0.80 7.04 -31.40
C LYS A 423 1.55 5.84 -31.98
N ASP A 424 2.28 5.12 -31.13
CA ASP A 424 3.11 3.97 -31.52
C ASP A 424 2.30 2.66 -31.54
N ARG A 425 1.00 2.73 -31.27
CA ARG A 425 0.08 1.58 -31.26
C ARG A 425 0.59 0.43 -30.38
N GLN A 426 1.10 0.75 -29.20
CA GLN A 426 1.63 -0.23 -28.25
C GLN A 426 0.55 -1.25 -27.88
N VAL A 427 0.88 -2.54 -27.93
CA VAL A 427 0.06 -3.62 -27.38
C VAL A 427 0.50 -3.86 -25.93
N SER A 428 -0.42 -3.65 -24.98
CA SER A 428 -0.17 -3.88 -23.55
C SER A 428 -1.27 -4.73 -22.93
N TYR A 429 -0.97 -5.39 -21.81
CA TYR A 429 -1.98 -6.13 -21.05
C TYR A 429 -3.08 -5.17 -20.57
N LEU A 430 -2.68 -4.02 -20.02
CA LEU A 430 -3.59 -3.08 -19.40
C LEU A 430 -4.52 -2.36 -20.39
N SER A 431 -4.12 -2.21 -21.66
CA SER A 431 -5.04 -1.73 -22.70
C SER A 431 -6.20 -2.71 -22.93
N GLN A 432 -5.95 -4.02 -22.80
CA GLN A 432 -7.00 -5.04 -22.92
C GLN A 432 -7.87 -5.03 -21.67
N VAL A 433 -7.24 -5.08 -20.50
CA VAL A 433 -7.88 -5.12 -19.17
C VAL A 433 -8.92 -4.02 -19.04
N TRP A 434 -8.52 -2.75 -19.24
CA TRP A 434 -9.44 -1.63 -19.03
C TRP A 434 -10.57 -1.58 -20.07
N MET A 435 -10.37 -2.17 -21.25
CA MET A 435 -11.43 -2.30 -22.26
C MET A 435 -12.38 -3.47 -21.99
N ILE A 436 -11.92 -4.50 -21.29
CA ILE A 436 -12.75 -5.59 -20.76
C ILE A 436 -13.57 -5.09 -19.56
N LEU A 437 -12.92 -4.50 -18.55
CA LEU A 437 -13.57 -4.03 -17.33
C LEU A 437 -14.67 -2.99 -17.65
N SER A 438 -14.42 -2.11 -18.62
CA SER A 438 -15.39 -1.11 -19.09
C SER A 438 -16.49 -1.64 -20.02
N ASN A 439 -16.52 -2.95 -20.28
CA ASN A 439 -17.41 -3.61 -21.23
C ASN A 439 -17.33 -3.05 -22.66
N THR A 440 -16.20 -2.45 -23.04
CA THR A 440 -15.95 -1.98 -24.41
C THR A 440 -15.68 -3.16 -25.36
N LEU A 441 -14.99 -4.17 -24.84
CA LEU A 441 -14.90 -5.50 -25.44
C LEU A 441 -15.98 -6.41 -24.85
N SER A 442 -16.64 -7.18 -25.70
CA SER A 442 -17.50 -8.27 -25.23
C SER A 442 -16.68 -9.37 -24.56
N LYS A 443 -17.32 -10.24 -23.76
CA LYS A 443 -16.67 -11.40 -23.12
C LYS A 443 -15.78 -12.21 -24.06
N LYS A 444 -16.29 -12.54 -25.26
CA LYS A 444 -15.57 -13.30 -26.29
C LYS A 444 -14.40 -12.53 -26.91
N GLU A 445 -14.59 -11.25 -27.20
CA GLU A 445 -13.51 -10.39 -27.71
C GLU A 445 -12.42 -10.20 -26.65
N GLY A 446 -12.80 -9.98 -25.40
CA GLY A 446 -11.89 -9.86 -24.26
C GLY A 446 -11.04 -11.10 -24.05
N ALA A 447 -11.67 -12.28 -24.06
CA ALA A 447 -10.93 -13.54 -23.93
C ALA A 447 -9.93 -13.75 -25.07
N LYS A 448 -10.34 -13.41 -26.31
CA LYS A 448 -9.42 -13.44 -27.46
C LYS A 448 -8.27 -12.45 -27.28
N ALA A 449 -8.56 -11.20 -26.89
CA ALA A 449 -7.54 -10.17 -26.72
C ALA A 449 -6.54 -10.52 -25.62
N MET A 450 -7.01 -11.06 -24.50
CA MET A 450 -6.16 -11.55 -23.40
C MET A 450 -5.29 -12.73 -23.83
N ALA A 451 -5.86 -13.73 -24.49
CA ALA A 451 -5.10 -14.86 -25.00
C ALA A 451 -4.01 -14.41 -26.01
N THR A 452 -4.36 -13.49 -26.92
CA THR A 452 -3.40 -12.91 -27.87
C THR A 452 -2.29 -12.17 -27.13
N VAL A 453 -2.60 -11.20 -26.27
CA VAL A 453 -1.57 -10.38 -25.61
C VAL A 453 -0.66 -11.21 -24.70
N MET A 454 -1.20 -12.21 -24.01
CA MET A 454 -0.42 -13.10 -23.14
C MET A 454 0.51 -14.04 -23.92
N SER A 455 0.25 -14.26 -25.21
CA SER A 455 1.10 -15.07 -26.10
C SER A 455 2.18 -14.25 -26.81
N MET A 456 2.13 -12.91 -26.73
CA MET A 456 3.05 -12.02 -27.43
C MET A 456 4.26 -11.69 -26.54
N PRO A 457 5.49 -12.09 -26.91
CA PRO A 457 6.68 -11.80 -26.12
C PRO A 457 6.97 -10.31 -25.95
N ASP A 458 6.65 -9.52 -26.99
CA ASP A 458 6.92 -8.08 -27.03
C ASP A 458 5.79 -7.23 -26.43
N ALA A 459 4.71 -7.86 -25.92
CA ALA A 459 3.62 -7.12 -25.30
C ALA A 459 4.08 -6.49 -23.97
N CYS A 460 3.66 -5.25 -23.73
CA CYS A 460 3.93 -4.58 -22.47
C CYS A 460 3.12 -5.24 -21.34
N TYR A 461 3.80 -6.03 -20.52
CA TYR A 461 3.25 -6.71 -19.34
C TYR A 461 3.33 -5.84 -18.08
N PRO A 462 2.51 -6.12 -17.04
CA PRO A 462 2.49 -5.35 -15.81
C PRO A 462 3.85 -5.30 -15.08
N GLY A 463 4.21 -4.14 -14.52
CA GLY A 463 5.45 -3.92 -13.77
C GLY A 463 5.36 -4.24 -12.27
N CYS A 464 4.17 -4.17 -11.68
CA CYS A 464 3.96 -4.50 -10.27
C CYS A 464 2.66 -5.27 -9.99
N PRO A 465 2.49 -5.86 -8.79
CA PRO A 465 1.30 -6.65 -8.46
C PRO A 465 -0.02 -5.85 -8.48
N TYR A 466 0.04 -4.53 -8.28
CA TYR A 466 -1.14 -3.63 -8.39
C TYR A 466 -1.86 -3.81 -9.74
N ALA A 467 -1.11 -3.74 -10.83
CA ALA A 467 -1.67 -3.89 -12.17
C ALA A 467 -2.15 -5.33 -12.43
N TYR A 468 -1.49 -6.35 -11.83
CA TYR A 468 -1.93 -7.74 -11.94
C TYR A 468 -3.27 -8.02 -11.27
N HIS A 469 -3.69 -7.25 -10.25
CA HIS A 469 -5.05 -7.33 -9.71
C HIS A 469 -6.09 -7.18 -10.83
N TYR A 470 -5.99 -6.09 -11.61
CA TYR A 470 -6.93 -5.80 -12.69
C TYR A 470 -6.83 -6.82 -13.84
N VAL A 471 -5.64 -7.41 -14.07
CA VAL A 471 -5.50 -8.53 -15.02
C VAL A 471 -6.34 -9.72 -14.56
N ILE A 472 -6.26 -10.11 -13.29
CA ILE A 472 -7.07 -11.22 -12.75
C ILE A 472 -8.56 -10.89 -12.88
N GLU A 473 -8.98 -9.69 -12.52
CA GLU A 473 -10.38 -9.27 -12.61
C GLU A 473 -10.89 -9.34 -14.07
N ALA A 474 -10.10 -8.84 -15.02
CA ALA A 474 -10.45 -8.90 -16.44
C ALA A 474 -10.52 -10.35 -16.96
N LEU A 475 -9.58 -11.22 -16.58
CA LEU A 475 -9.60 -12.65 -16.94
C LEU A 475 -10.88 -13.32 -16.42
N LEU A 476 -11.26 -13.06 -15.16
CA LEU A 476 -12.49 -13.59 -14.58
C LEU A 476 -13.73 -13.05 -15.31
N GLN A 477 -13.79 -11.74 -15.57
CA GLN A 477 -14.90 -11.10 -16.29
C GLN A 477 -15.04 -11.62 -17.72
N CYS A 478 -13.93 -11.87 -18.43
CA CYS A 478 -13.95 -12.41 -19.78
C CYS A 478 -14.10 -13.95 -19.84
N GLY A 479 -14.18 -14.63 -18.69
CA GLY A 479 -14.44 -16.08 -18.60
C GLY A 479 -13.20 -16.95 -18.81
N MET A 480 -12.06 -16.52 -18.29
CA MET A 480 -10.77 -17.22 -18.29
C MET A 480 -10.33 -17.57 -16.85
N PRO A 481 -11.11 -18.39 -16.11
CA PRO A 481 -10.86 -18.66 -14.70
C PRO A 481 -9.59 -19.48 -14.45
N GLN A 482 -9.21 -20.35 -15.40
CA GLN A 482 -8.02 -21.17 -15.25
C GLN A 482 -6.75 -20.32 -15.40
N GLU A 483 -6.76 -19.37 -16.33
CA GLU A 483 -5.68 -18.42 -16.54
C GLU A 483 -5.53 -17.48 -15.34
N ALA A 484 -6.65 -17.03 -14.76
CA ALA A 484 -6.66 -16.29 -13.50
C ALA A 484 -6.03 -17.10 -12.34
N ARG A 485 -6.41 -18.38 -12.19
CA ARG A 485 -5.81 -19.30 -11.20
C ARG A 485 -4.31 -19.48 -11.43
N ASN A 486 -3.91 -19.77 -12.66
CA ASN A 486 -2.51 -19.96 -13.03
C ASN A 486 -1.67 -18.70 -12.79
N LEU A 487 -2.25 -17.52 -13.00
CA LEU A 487 -1.57 -16.26 -12.73
C LEU A 487 -1.38 -16.04 -11.23
N ILE A 488 -2.39 -16.32 -10.39
CA ILE A 488 -2.24 -16.24 -8.92
C ILE A 488 -1.17 -17.22 -8.42
N THR A 489 -1.26 -18.49 -8.79
CA THR A 489 -0.33 -19.52 -8.33
C THR A 489 1.07 -19.37 -8.90
N GLY A 490 1.19 -18.85 -10.13
CA GLY A 490 2.47 -18.56 -10.78
C GLY A 490 3.16 -17.33 -10.20
N TYR A 491 2.47 -16.19 -10.17
CA TYR A 491 3.07 -14.91 -9.79
C TYR A 491 3.21 -14.79 -8.26
N TRP A 492 2.11 -14.83 -7.49
CA TRP A 492 2.19 -14.74 -6.03
C TRP A 492 2.78 -15.99 -5.40
N GLY A 493 2.48 -17.18 -5.94
CA GLY A 493 3.09 -18.41 -5.46
C GLY A 493 4.61 -18.44 -5.65
N SER A 494 5.17 -17.67 -6.60
CA SER A 494 6.63 -17.52 -6.69
C SER A 494 7.22 -16.63 -5.60
N MET A 495 6.53 -15.57 -5.14
CA MET A 495 6.94 -14.80 -3.95
C MET A 495 6.94 -15.69 -2.70
N VAL A 496 5.89 -16.51 -2.52
CA VAL A 496 5.81 -17.49 -1.42
C VAL A 496 7.01 -18.45 -1.45
N LYS A 497 7.32 -19.03 -2.61
CA LYS A 497 8.48 -19.93 -2.78
C LYS A 497 9.83 -19.26 -2.52
N ARG A 498 9.91 -17.94 -2.72
CA ARG A 498 11.08 -17.11 -2.38
C ARG A 498 11.15 -16.73 -0.90
N GLY A 499 10.18 -17.14 -0.09
CA GLY A 499 10.16 -16.94 1.37
C GLY A 499 9.48 -15.66 1.83
N ALA A 500 8.57 -15.10 1.03
CA ALA A 500 7.80 -13.92 1.42
C ALA A 500 6.89 -14.19 2.63
N ASP A 501 7.04 -13.41 3.71
CA ASP A 501 6.10 -13.39 4.83
C ASP A 501 4.90 -12.47 4.58
N THR A 502 5.12 -11.47 3.72
CA THR A 502 4.18 -10.47 3.21
C THR A 502 4.49 -10.21 1.73
N PHE A 503 3.52 -9.77 0.94
CA PHE A 503 3.68 -9.51 -0.49
C PHE A 503 4.30 -8.14 -0.76
N TRP A 504 5.07 -8.08 -1.85
CA TRP A 504 6.01 -7.01 -2.12
C TRP A 504 5.44 -5.97 -3.07
N GLU A 505 5.82 -4.70 -2.88
CA GLU A 505 5.43 -3.58 -3.73
C GLU A 505 5.80 -3.79 -5.20
N VAL A 506 7.02 -4.28 -5.43
CA VAL A 506 7.64 -4.43 -6.74
C VAL A 506 8.16 -5.85 -6.83
N TYR A 507 7.74 -6.57 -7.87
CA TYR A 507 8.16 -7.93 -8.08
C TYR A 507 8.16 -8.31 -9.56
N ASP A 508 9.32 -8.71 -10.07
CA ASP A 508 9.45 -9.42 -11.33
C ASP A 508 10.10 -10.77 -11.03
N PRO A 509 9.45 -11.91 -11.38
CA PRO A 509 10.01 -13.24 -11.17
C PRO A 509 11.40 -13.45 -11.77
N ASN A 510 11.78 -12.64 -12.76
CA ASN A 510 13.05 -12.70 -13.48
C ASN A 510 14.07 -11.63 -13.03
N ASN A 511 13.70 -10.72 -12.11
CA ASN A 511 14.60 -9.68 -11.62
C ASN A 511 14.37 -9.38 -10.13
N ASP A 512 15.14 -10.06 -9.28
CA ASP A 512 15.09 -9.94 -7.83
C ASP A 512 15.51 -8.55 -7.30
N TYR A 513 16.21 -7.77 -8.12
CA TYR A 513 16.77 -6.46 -7.77
C TYR A 513 15.98 -5.29 -8.37
N LEU A 514 14.83 -5.57 -9.00
CA LEU A 514 14.00 -4.54 -9.61
C LEU A 514 13.60 -3.47 -8.58
N SER A 515 13.80 -2.20 -8.94
CA SER A 515 13.39 -1.07 -8.11
C SER A 515 13.11 0.15 -9.00
N PRO A 516 11.89 0.71 -8.99
CA PRO A 516 11.61 1.99 -9.66
C PRO A 516 12.33 3.15 -8.96
N TYR A 517 12.87 2.91 -7.77
CA TYR A 517 13.60 3.87 -6.95
C TYR A 517 15.12 3.76 -7.12
N GLY A 518 15.60 2.91 -8.04
CA GLY A 518 17.03 2.71 -8.30
C GLY A 518 17.80 1.96 -7.20
N PHE A 519 17.13 1.54 -6.12
CA PHE A 519 17.77 0.81 -5.02
C PHE A 519 16.77 -0.08 -4.27
N PHE A 520 16.83 -1.40 -4.50
CA PHE A 520 15.84 -2.35 -3.99
C PHE A 520 15.68 -2.37 -2.47
N VAL A 521 16.71 -2.00 -1.70
CA VAL A 521 16.64 -1.89 -0.23
C VAL A 521 15.52 -0.93 0.22
N ILE A 522 15.16 0.06 -0.62
CA ILE A 522 14.11 1.04 -0.32
C ILE A 522 12.71 0.60 -0.77
N ASN A 523 12.59 -0.48 -1.55
CA ASN A 523 11.28 -1.05 -1.91
C ASN A 523 10.55 -1.50 -0.63
N SER A 524 9.22 -1.48 -0.63
CA SER A 524 8.46 -2.10 0.44
C SER A 524 8.26 -3.59 0.20
N TYR A 525 8.65 -4.43 1.15
CA TYR A 525 8.40 -5.88 1.13
C TYR A 525 7.16 -6.26 1.93
N CYS A 526 6.39 -5.28 2.40
CA CYS A 526 5.01 -5.42 2.81
C CYS A 526 4.22 -4.30 2.15
N HIS A 527 3.46 -4.60 1.09
CA HIS A 527 2.70 -3.59 0.37
C HIS A 527 1.29 -4.05 0.03
N ALA A 528 0.31 -3.31 0.51
CA ALA A 528 -1.04 -3.78 0.65
C ALA A 528 -1.75 -4.00 -0.69
N TRP A 529 -1.41 -3.21 -1.71
CA TRP A 529 -1.94 -3.41 -3.06
C TRP A 529 -1.65 -4.80 -3.67
N SER A 530 -0.72 -5.55 -3.08
CA SER A 530 -0.28 -6.87 -3.52
C SER A 530 -1.00 -7.99 -2.77
N CYS A 531 -1.83 -7.67 -1.77
CA CYS A 531 -2.55 -8.66 -0.96
C CYS A 531 -3.85 -9.16 -1.60
N THR A 532 -4.23 -8.64 -2.77
CA THR A 532 -5.52 -8.92 -3.42
C THR A 532 -5.82 -10.38 -3.80
N PRO A 533 -4.88 -11.35 -3.83
CA PRO A 533 -5.27 -12.76 -3.87
C PRO A 533 -6.27 -13.16 -2.78
N VAL A 534 -6.21 -12.57 -1.56
CA VAL A 534 -7.17 -12.92 -0.50
C VAL A 534 -8.61 -12.57 -0.88
N TYR A 535 -8.80 -11.47 -1.62
CA TYR A 535 -10.08 -11.07 -2.16
C TYR A 535 -10.58 -12.11 -3.19
N PHE A 536 -9.76 -12.47 -4.18
CA PHE A 536 -10.16 -13.42 -5.21
C PHE A 536 -10.43 -14.82 -4.65
N ILE A 537 -9.59 -15.29 -3.73
CA ILE A 537 -9.70 -16.62 -3.10
C ILE A 537 -11.04 -16.75 -2.36
N ASN A 538 -11.47 -15.70 -1.64
CA ASN A 538 -12.73 -15.71 -0.90
C ASN A 538 -13.95 -15.39 -1.77
N LYS A 539 -13.80 -14.52 -2.77
CA LYS A 539 -14.91 -14.13 -3.67
C LYS A 539 -15.29 -15.23 -4.67
N TYR A 540 -14.31 -16.02 -5.11
CA TYR A 540 -14.49 -17.08 -6.10
C TYR A 540 -13.98 -18.44 -5.57
N PRO A 541 -14.57 -18.97 -4.48
CA PRO A 541 -14.11 -20.22 -3.86
C PRO A 541 -14.19 -21.40 -4.84
N GLU A 542 -15.12 -21.37 -5.80
CA GLU A 542 -15.28 -22.38 -6.84
C GLU A 542 -14.15 -22.42 -7.87
N ILE A 543 -13.30 -21.39 -7.90
CA ILE A 543 -12.10 -21.31 -8.76
C ILE A 543 -10.85 -21.56 -7.92
N PHE A 544 -10.78 -20.98 -6.71
CA PHE A 544 -9.54 -20.92 -5.94
C PHE A 544 -9.43 -21.95 -4.82
N GLN A 545 -10.54 -22.46 -4.27
CA GLN A 545 -10.56 -23.35 -3.10
C GLN A 545 -10.98 -24.80 -3.41
N LYS A 546 -11.10 -25.14 -4.70
CA LYS A 546 -11.36 -26.49 -5.17
C LYS A 546 -10.10 -27.34 -5.24
#